data_AF-A0A2N0ZCF5-F1
#
_entry.id   AF-A0A2N0ZCF5-F1
#
_cell.length_a   1.000
_cell.length_b   1.000
_cell.length_c   1.000
_cell.angle_alpha   90.00
_cell.angle_beta   90.00
_cell.angle_gamma   90.00
#
_symmetry.space_group_name_H-M   'P 1'
#
loop_
_entity.id
_entity.type
_entity.pdbx_description
1 polymer ?
#
loop_
_entity_poly.entity_id
_entity_poly.type
_entity_poly.pdbx_seq_one_letter_code
_entity_poly.pdbx_strand_id
1 'polypeptide(L)'
;MPILFSFGLTCNLDTAKKDLEKWNNYSKAVLKDHIYTFTGFHPDFNGGTSTVIHREGGEVIGVAFDISEEQINLIKDNDYGYVLKQKEIFILDKKVSAYTMEPKVIEELMVPSLSYYEGVKEALTQHYPKEIVNRYLDRALKRTKKKGVNIQRNNPDSYKHEYGSLLRRIYPWDIIRNSPFGSGIIVVPPGEATEPHNHDEEETFIIIEGEGIINVDGETEKVYPEDVIYFEPFSVHSLHNIGKKELKFLAVWWGAVGVQQYQLENRNWRD
;
A
#
# COMPACT_ATOMS: atom_id res chain seq x y z
N MET A 1 35.93 1.51 5.52
CA MET A 1 35.57 1.48 4.09
C MET A 1 34.32 2.32 3.92
N PRO A 2 34.27 3.21 2.93
CA PRO A 2 33.04 3.89 2.55
C PRO A 2 31.91 2.90 2.26
N ILE A 3 30.69 3.32 2.59
CA ILE A 3 29.47 2.60 2.26
C ILE A 3 28.69 3.47 1.28
N LEU A 4 28.26 2.90 0.15
CA LEU A 4 27.28 3.50 -0.74
C LEU A 4 25.91 2.87 -0.49
N PHE A 5 24.93 3.66 -0.09
CA PHE A 5 23.55 3.23 0.03
C PHE A 5 22.78 3.59 -1.25
N SER A 6 22.39 2.56 -2.00
CA SER A 6 21.50 2.68 -3.16
C SER A 6 20.07 2.32 -2.79
N PHE A 7 19.12 3.02 -3.40
CA PHE A 7 17.68 2.79 -3.27
C PHE A 7 16.97 2.78 -4.65
N GLY A 8 17.73 2.73 -5.74
CA GLY A 8 17.24 2.75 -7.13
C GLY A 8 17.79 1.59 -7.98
N LEU A 9 18.05 1.84 -9.26
CA LEU A 9 18.50 0.80 -10.21
C LEU A 9 19.79 0.08 -9.79
N THR A 10 20.73 0.76 -9.13
CA THR A 10 21.97 0.16 -8.61
C THR A 10 21.74 -0.83 -7.46
N CYS A 11 20.49 -1.03 -6.99
CA CYS A 11 20.18 -2.18 -6.15
C CYS A 11 20.26 -3.51 -6.93
N ASN A 12 20.10 -3.50 -8.26
CA ASN A 12 20.29 -4.68 -9.10
C ASN A 12 21.79 -5.00 -9.17
N LEU A 13 22.19 -6.21 -8.79
CA LEU A 13 23.62 -6.58 -8.72
C LEU A 13 24.34 -6.51 -10.07
N ASP A 14 23.64 -6.73 -11.20
CA ASP A 14 24.23 -6.59 -12.53
C ASP A 14 24.45 -5.12 -12.91
N THR A 15 23.51 -4.25 -12.52
CA THR A 15 23.68 -2.80 -12.65
C THR A 15 24.78 -2.31 -11.72
N ALA A 16 24.79 -2.75 -10.47
CA ALA A 16 25.83 -2.42 -9.49
C ALA A 16 27.22 -2.83 -9.96
N LYS A 17 27.35 -3.98 -10.65
CA LYS A 17 28.62 -4.41 -11.22
C LYS A 17 29.11 -3.50 -12.35
N LYS A 18 28.20 -2.89 -13.11
CA LYS A 18 28.56 -1.90 -14.14
C LYS A 18 28.89 -0.54 -13.51
N ASP A 19 28.10 -0.12 -12.53
CA ASP A 19 28.24 1.19 -11.89
C ASP A 19 29.45 1.26 -10.95
N LEU A 20 29.76 0.15 -10.26
CA LEU A 20 30.77 0.10 -9.19
C LEU A 20 31.98 -0.77 -9.55
N GLU A 21 31.92 -1.58 -10.61
CA GLU A 21 32.92 -2.61 -10.98
C GLU A 21 33.06 -3.77 -9.97
N LYS A 22 33.30 -3.46 -8.69
CA LYS A 22 33.48 -4.41 -7.57
C LYS A 22 33.02 -3.82 -6.24
N TRP A 23 32.74 -4.68 -5.26
CA TRP A 23 32.50 -4.31 -3.87
C TRP A 23 33.06 -5.40 -2.96
N ASN A 24 33.38 -5.06 -1.70
CA ASN A 24 33.88 -6.04 -0.74
C ASN A 24 32.75 -6.90 -0.16
N ASN A 25 31.66 -6.24 0.23
CA ASN A 25 30.45 -6.87 0.74
C ASN A 25 29.24 -5.98 0.42
N TYR A 26 28.04 -6.53 0.53
CA TYR A 26 26.81 -5.73 0.46
C TYR A 26 25.77 -6.26 1.45
N SER A 27 24.83 -5.41 1.84
CA SER A 27 23.79 -5.76 2.82
C SER A 27 22.53 -4.96 2.59
N LYS A 28 21.38 -5.54 2.97
CA LYS A 28 20.13 -4.78 3.09
C LYS A 28 20.32 -3.66 4.10
N ALA A 29 19.78 -2.49 3.76
CA ALA A 29 19.88 -1.32 4.59
C ALA A 29 18.59 -0.49 4.54
N VAL A 30 18.39 0.29 5.58
CA VAL A 30 17.25 1.20 5.71
C VAL A 30 17.73 2.62 6.02
N LEU A 31 17.23 3.60 5.29
CA LEU A 31 17.35 5.01 5.64
C LEU A 31 16.04 5.44 6.34
N LYS A 32 16.13 5.83 7.61
CA LYS A 32 15.00 6.31 8.41
C LYS A 32 14.73 7.79 8.20
N ASP A 33 13.54 8.23 8.58
CA ASP A 33 13.04 9.61 8.46
C ASP A 33 13.07 10.16 7.04
N HIS A 34 12.91 9.26 6.07
CA HIS A 34 12.82 9.59 4.66
C HIS A 34 11.74 8.74 4.00
N ILE A 35 11.13 9.27 2.96
CA ILE A 35 10.23 8.53 2.08
C ILE A 35 10.83 8.46 0.67
N TYR A 36 10.61 7.33 0.02
CA TYR A 36 10.95 7.13 -1.37
C TYR A 36 9.81 7.58 -2.30
N THR A 37 10.18 8.25 -3.39
CA THR A 37 9.28 8.71 -4.44
C THR A 37 10.05 8.94 -5.75
N PHE A 38 9.37 9.42 -6.79
CA PHE A 38 9.97 9.80 -8.05
C PHE A 38 9.86 11.30 -8.31
N THR A 39 10.91 11.92 -8.85
CA THR A 39 10.99 13.35 -9.16
C THR A 39 11.70 13.63 -10.47
N GLY A 40 11.36 14.78 -11.05
CA GLY A 40 12.04 15.36 -12.20
C GLY A 40 11.94 14.56 -13.50
N PHE A 41 12.16 15.19 -14.64
CA PHE A 41 12.20 14.47 -15.91
C PHE A 41 13.64 14.11 -16.26
N HIS A 42 13.95 12.82 -16.39
CA HIS A 42 15.25 12.37 -16.87
C HIS A 42 15.14 11.85 -18.32
N PRO A 43 15.87 12.45 -19.29
CA PRO A 43 15.77 12.07 -20.70
C PRO A 43 16.01 10.58 -20.95
N ASP A 44 17.06 10.01 -20.35
CA ASP A 44 17.41 8.59 -20.58
C ASP A 44 16.37 7.60 -20.05
N PHE A 45 15.56 8.03 -19.07
CA PHE A 45 14.52 7.20 -18.46
C PHE A 45 13.11 7.59 -18.89
N ASN A 46 12.97 8.66 -19.67
CA ASN A 46 11.69 9.18 -20.16
C ASN A 46 10.64 9.35 -19.05
N GLY A 47 11.03 9.90 -17.89
CA GLY A 47 10.14 10.12 -16.76
C GLY A 47 10.85 10.43 -15.43
N GLY A 48 10.07 10.35 -14.36
CA GLY A 48 10.51 10.45 -12.95
C GLY A 48 11.61 9.48 -12.58
N THR A 49 12.61 9.94 -11.83
CA THR A 49 13.68 9.08 -11.26
C THR A 49 13.60 8.97 -9.75
N SER A 50 14.17 7.89 -9.22
CA SER A 50 14.20 7.56 -7.80
C SER A 50 14.77 8.71 -6.96
N THR A 51 14.07 9.11 -5.90
CA THR A 51 14.57 10.08 -4.93
C THR A 51 14.09 9.78 -3.53
N VAL A 52 14.71 10.42 -2.55
CA VAL A 52 14.31 10.39 -1.14
C VAL A 52 13.99 11.79 -0.63
N ILE A 53 12.91 11.91 0.14
CA ILE A 53 12.48 13.18 0.74
C ILE A 53 12.41 12.99 2.25
N HIS A 54 13.00 13.90 3.01
CA HIS A 54 12.93 13.86 4.47
C HIS A 54 11.48 13.95 4.95
N ARG A 55 11.07 12.97 5.76
CA ARG A 55 9.76 12.85 6.41
C ARG A 55 9.91 11.95 7.62
N GLU A 56 9.71 12.51 8.81
CA GLU A 56 9.75 11.76 10.07
C GLU A 56 8.86 10.52 10.04
N GLY A 57 9.37 9.41 10.57
CA GLY A 57 8.68 8.12 10.58
C GLY A 57 8.60 7.41 9.22
N GLY A 58 9.18 8.00 8.17
CA GLY A 58 9.38 7.34 6.88
C GLY A 58 10.56 6.37 6.91
N GLU A 59 10.49 5.34 6.06
CA GLU A 59 11.62 4.44 5.82
C GLU A 59 11.83 4.21 4.31
N VAL A 60 13.09 4.21 3.90
CA VAL A 60 13.55 3.89 2.55
C VAL A 60 14.37 2.61 2.62
N ILE A 61 13.93 1.57 1.91
CA ILE A 61 14.68 0.32 1.77
C ILE A 61 15.69 0.45 0.63
N GLY A 62 16.83 -0.22 0.77
CA GLY A 62 17.88 -0.22 -0.24
C GLY A 62 19.00 -1.21 0.05
N VAL A 63 20.12 -1.05 -0.63
CA VAL A 63 21.31 -1.89 -0.50
C VAL A 63 22.52 -1.02 -0.17
N ALA A 64 23.25 -1.39 0.87
CA ALA A 64 24.53 -0.81 1.25
C ALA A 64 25.66 -1.64 0.63
N PHE A 65 26.55 -1.00 -0.13
CA PHE A 65 27.73 -1.60 -0.74
C PHE A 65 29.00 -1.06 -0.07
N ASP A 66 29.87 -1.97 0.37
CA ASP A 66 31.20 -1.63 0.87
C ASP A 66 32.13 -1.39 -0.33
N ILE A 67 32.49 -0.13 -0.56
CA ILE A 67 33.29 0.31 -1.70
C ILE A 67 34.57 1.03 -1.24
N SER A 68 35.49 1.27 -2.17
CA SER A 68 36.75 1.98 -1.91
C SER A 68 36.58 3.50 -1.98
N GLU A 69 37.53 4.23 -1.39
CA GLU A 69 37.62 5.68 -1.52
C GLU A 69 37.81 6.14 -2.97
N GLU A 70 38.53 5.36 -3.77
CA GLU A 70 38.72 5.61 -5.20
C GLU A 70 37.36 5.59 -5.95
N GLN A 71 36.52 4.59 -5.68
CA GLN A 71 35.17 4.49 -6.25
C GLN A 71 34.30 5.67 -5.82
N ILE A 72 34.37 6.11 -4.56
CA ILE A 72 33.66 7.30 -4.09
C ILE A 72 34.09 8.54 -4.87
N ASN A 73 35.39 8.73 -5.11
CA ASN A 73 35.89 9.89 -5.83
C ASN A 73 35.43 9.89 -7.31
N LEU A 74 35.46 8.72 -7.97
CA LEU A 74 34.91 8.57 -9.32
C LEU A 74 33.42 8.93 -9.39
N ILE A 75 32.63 8.51 -8.39
CA ILE A 75 31.20 8.85 -8.34
C ILE A 75 30.97 10.34 -8.06
N LYS A 76 31.80 10.98 -7.23
CA LYS A 76 31.70 12.42 -6.93
C LYS A 76 31.93 13.30 -8.18
N ASP A 77 32.82 12.86 -9.06
CA ASP A 77 33.21 13.63 -10.24
C ASP A 77 32.23 13.47 -11.43
N ASN A 78 31.17 12.67 -11.27
CA ASN A 78 30.17 12.44 -12.30
C ASN A 78 29.16 13.61 -12.39
N ASP A 79 29.05 14.24 -13.57
CA ASP A 79 28.21 15.43 -13.80
C ASP A 79 26.74 15.13 -14.19
N TYR A 80 26.19 14.01 -13.75
CA TYR A 80 24.81 13.60 -14.10
C TYR A 80 23.71 14.33 -13.32
N GLY A 81 24.01 15.48 -12.70
CA GLY A 81 23.02 16.22 -11.89
C GLY A 81 22.75 15.62 -10.50
N TYR A 82 23.54 14.65 -10.07
CA TYR A 82 23.48 14.07 -8.71
C TYR A 82 24.66 14.54 -7.85
N VAL A 83 24.51 14.41 -6.54
CA VAL A 83 25.56 14.63 -5.53
C VAL A 83 25.55 13.50 -4.52
N LEU A 84 26.74 13.16 -4.03
CA LEU A 84 26.85 12.29 -2.86
C LEU A 84 26.58 13.09 -1.60
N LYS A 85 25.62 12.63 -0.81
CA LYS A 85 25.35 13.14 0.54
C LYS A 85 25.66 12.07 1.56
N GLN A 86 26.17 12.48 2.71
CA GLN A 86 26.39 11.57 3.81
C GLN A 86 25.12 11.48 4.67
N LYS A 87 24.64 10.27 4.91
CA LYS A 87 23.46 9.98 5.73
C LYS A 87 23.74 8.83 6.67
N GLU A 88 22.95 8.78 7.74
CA GLU A 88 22.95 7.64 8.64
C GLU A 88 21.89 6.64 8.20
N ILE A 89 22.31 5.40 7.98
CA ILE A 89 21.47 4.27 7.61
C ILE A 89 21.56 3.19 8.68
N PHE A 90 20.67 2.20 8.61
CA PHE A 90 20.64 1.05 9.50
C PHE A 90 20.92 -0.23 8.71
N ILE A 91 21.89 -1.01 9.16
CA ILE A 91 22.18 -2.37 8.68
C ILE A 91 21.98 -3.32 9.87
N LEU A 92 20.97 -4.21 9.80
CA LEU A 92 20.62 -5.12 10.91
C LEU A 92 20.58 -4.39 12.28
N ASP A 93 19.98 -3.21 12.32
CA ASP A 93 19.86 -2.31 13.49
C ASP A 93 21.10 -1.49 13.89
N LYS A 94 22.26 -1.71 13.26
CA LYS A 94 23.44 -0.87 13.49
C LYS A 94 23.38 0.38 12.63
N LYS A 95 23.45 1.53 13.30
CA LYS A 95 23.57 2.83 12.65
C LYS A 95 24.97 2.98 12.05
N VAL A 96 25.04 3.23 10.75
CA VAL A 96 26.30 3.44 10.03
C VAL A 96 26.18 4.65 9.13
N SER A 97 27.31 5.33 8.91
CA SER A 97 27.39 6.43 7.95
C SER A 97 27.57 5.86 6.54
N ALA A 98 26.74 6.31 5.60
CA ALA A 98 26.81 5.94 4.19
C ALA A 98 26.66 7.15 3.28
N TYR A 99 27.20 7.05 2.08
CA TYR A 99 26.94 7.97 0.98
C TYR A 99 25.64 7.58 0.27
N THR A 100 24.81 8.56 -0.05
CA THR A 100 23.62 8.42 -0.89
C THR A 100 23.79 9.27 -2.13
N MET A 101 23.44 8.72 -3.29
CA MET A 101 23.40 9.49 -4.53
C MET A 101 22.01 10.12 -4.67
N GLU A 102 21.95 11.44 -4.59
CA GLU A 102 20.70 12.21 -4.64
C GLU A 102 20.77 13.31 -5.68
N PRO A 103 19.64 13.69 -6.30
CA PRO A 103 19.60 14.84 -7.20
C PRO A 103 20.15 16.11 -6.52
N LYS A 104 20.93 16.92 -7.26
CA LYS A 104 21.40 18.26 -6.84
C LYS A 104 20.20 19.15 -6.48
N VAL A 105 19.14 19.06 -7.29
CA VAL A 105 17.87 19.75 -7.09
C VAL A 105 16.76 18.70 -7.11
N ILE A 106 15.93 18.70 -6.08
CA ILE A 106 14.71 17.88 -6.06
C ILE A 106 13.65 18.65 -6.84
N GLU A 107 13.45 18.25 -8.10
CA GLU A 107 12.38 18.78 -8.95
C GLU A 107 10.99 18.32 -8.48
N GLU A 108 9.94 18.79 -9.16
CA GLU A 108 8.58 18.37 -8.86
C GLU A 108 8.39 16.85 -8.96
N LEU A 109 7.43 16.33 -8.18
CA LEU A 109 7.08 14.92 -8.21
C LEU A 109 6.61 14.54 -9.62
N MET A 110 7.21 13.49 -10.18
CA MET A 110 7.00 13.09 -11.57
C MET A 110 6.78 11.60 -11.65
N VAL A 111 5.84 11.16 -12.49
CA VAL A 111 5.58 9.74 -12.72
C VAL A 111 6.78 9.12 -13.47
N PRO A 112 7.33 7.98 -13.03
CA PRO A 112 8.38 7.28 -13.77
C PRO A 112 7.83 6.65 -15.06
N SER A 113 8.70 6.38 -16.03
CA SER A 113 8.34 5.49 -17.14
C SER A 113 8.10 4.07 -16.63
N LEU A 114 7.33 3.28 -17.39
CA LEU A 114 7.07 1.89 -17.04
C LEU A 114 8.36 1.06 -16.96
N SER A 115 9.28 1.25 -17.90
CA SER A 115 10.57 0.55 -17.93
C SER A 115 11.43 0.88 -16.72
N TYR A 116 11.51 2.15 -16.32
CA TYR A 116 12.26 2.55 -15.12
C TYR A 116 11.64 1.97 -13.85
N TYR A 117 10.31 2.03 -13.73
CA TYR A 117 9.58 1.49 -12.58
C TYR A 117 9.81 -0.02 -12.42
N GLU A 118 9.64 -0.80 -13.49
CA GLU A 118 9.89 -2.24 -13.46
C GLU A 118 11.36 -2.58 -13.21
N GLY A 119 12.30 -1.77 -13.73
CA GLY A 119 13.72 -1.93 -13.43
C GLY A 119 14.06 -1.75 -11.95
N VAL A 120 13.50 -0.74 -11.28
CA VAL A 120 13.67 -0.55 -9.82
C VAL A 120 12.99 -1.66 -9.03
N LYS A 121 11.81 -2.10 -9.49
CA LYS A 121 11.10 -3.22 -8.86
C LYS A 121 11.90 -4.51 -8.93
N GLU A 122 12.46 -4.84 -10.09
CA GLU A 122 13.35 -5.99 -10.26
C GLU A 122 14.59 -5.86 -9.35
N ALA A 123 15.22 -4.69 -9.34
CA ALA A 123 16.39 -4.39 -8.52
C ALA A 123 16.16 -4.66 -7.02
N LEU A 124 15.05 -4.17 -6.48
CA LEU A 124 14.70 -4.38 -5.06
C LEU A 124 14.24 -5.82 -4.78
N THR A 125 13.57 -6.49 -5.72
CA THR A 125 13.07 -7.86 -5.53
C THR A 125 14.20 -8.89 -5.43
N GLN A 126 15.42 -8.57 -5.89
CA GLN A 126 16.61 -9.40 -5.64
C GLN A 126 16.93 -9.56 -4.14
N HIS A 127 16.50 -8.62 -3.30
CA HIS A 127 16.88 -8.56 -1.87
C HIS A 127 15.68 -8.62 -0.92
N TYR A 128 14.51 -8.16 -1.38
CA TYR A 128 13.30 -8.03 -0.56
C TYR A 128 12.15 -8.86 -1.15
N PRO A 129 11.25 -9.42 -0.30
CA PRO A 129 10.04 -10.09 -0.77
C PRO A 129 9.22 -9.23 -1.74
N LYS A 130 8.74 -9.83 -2.83
CA LYS A 130 8.03 -9.16 -3.92
C LYS A 130 6.82 -8.37 -3.41
N GLU A 131 6.12 -8.87 -2.42
CA GLU A 131 4.94 -8.26 -1.81
C GLU A 131 5.31 -6.98 -1.03
N ILE A 132 6.49 -6.94 -0.42
CA ILE A 132 7.03 -5.74 0.24
C ILE A 132 7.40 -4.70 -0.82
N VAL A 133 8.11 -5.10 -1.87
CA VAL A 133 8.54 -4.21 -2.95
C VAL A 133 7.34 -3.60 -3.68
N ASN A 134 6.35 -4.41 -4.04
CA ASN A 134 5.12 -3.93 -4.68
C ASN A 134 4.43 -2.87 -3.83
N ARG A 135 4.18 -3.15 -2.54
CA ARG A 135 3.56 -2.17 -1.63
C ARG A 135 4.40 -0.91 -1.45
N TYR A 136 5.72 -1.05 -1.39
CA TYR A 136 6.66 0.06 -1.25
C TYR A 136 6.61 1.00 -2.47
N LEU A 137 6.69 0.44 -3.68
CA LEU A 137 6.69 1.21 -4.92
C LEU A 137 5.30 1.74 -5.29
N ASP A 138 4.22 1.03 -4.97
CA ASP A 138 2.85 1.54 -5.15
C ASP A 138 2.62 2.80 -4.30
N ARG A 139 3.13 2.82 -3.06
CA ARG A 139 3.08 4.02 -2.21
C ARG A 139 3.89 5.17 -2.80
N ALA A 140 5.04 4.88 -3.40
CA ALA A 140 5.87 5.86 -4.10
C ALA A 140 5.14 6.47 -5.31
N LEU A 141 4.52 5.63 -6.14
CA LEU A 141 3.74 6.06 -7.29
C LEU A 141 2.48 6.86 -6.89
N LYS A 142 1.82 6.50 -5.79
CA LYS A 142 0.68 7.28 -5.27
C LYS A 142 1.08 8.70 -4.85
N ARG A 143 2.31 8.89 -4.35
CA ARG A 143 2.81 10.22 -3.96
C ARG A 143 2.95 11.15 -5.16
N THR A 144 3.35 10.64 -6.33
CA THR A 144 3.50 11.47 -7.54
C THR A 144 2.18 11.96 -8.12
N LYS A 145 1.06 11.34 -7.71
CA LYS A 145 -0.30 11.68 -8.17
C LYS A 145 -1.16 12.33 -7.10
N LYS A 146 -0.65 12.53 -5.88
CA LYS A 146 -1.47 12.98 -4.74
C LYS A 146 -2.03 14.38 -5.02
N LYS A 147 -3.36 14.49 -5.09
CA LYS A 147 -4.08 15.76 -5.15
C LYS A 147 -5.06 15.87 -3.99
N GLY A 148 -4.91 16.91 -3.17
CA GLY A 148 -5.90 17.37 -2.21
C GLY A 148 -6.45 16.33 -1.23
N VAL A 149 -7.68 16.60 -0.75
CA VAL A 149 -8.45 15.72 0.12
C VAL A 149 -9.42 14.91 -0.75
N ASN A 150 -9.37 13.59 -0.65
CA ASN A 150 -10.30 12.69 -1.33
C ASN A 150 -11.42 12.31 -0.36
N ILE A 151 -12.68 12.63 -0.67
CA ILE A 151 -13.83 12.36 0.22
C ILE A 151 -14.95 11.65 -0.55
N GLN A 152 -15.42 10.50 -0.04
CA GLN A 152 -16.66 9.86 -0.49
C GLN A 152 -17.80 10.39 0.38
N ARG A 153 -18.54 11.37 -0.12
CA ARG A 153 -19.68 11.92 0.63
C ARG A 153 -20.81 10.90 0.68
N ASN A 154 -21.56 10.90 1.79
CA ASN A 154 -22.78 10.13 1.87
C ASN A 154 -23.79 10.65 0.84
N ASN A 155 -24.24 9.78 -0.05
CA ASN A 155 -25.25 10.06 -1.05
C ASN A 155 -26.34 8.98 -0.95
N PRO A 156 -27.61 9.32 -0.68
CA PRO A 156 -28.70 8.35 -0.68
C PRO A 156 -28.77 7.48 -1.95
N ASP A 157 -28.44 8.05 -3.12
CA ASP A 157 -28.46 7.31 -4.40
C ASP A 157 -27.32 6.30 -4.54
N SER A 158 -26.37 6.28 -3.60
CA SER A 158 -25.28 5.30 -3.59
C SER A 158 -25.61 4.00 -2.87
N TYR A 159 -26.80 3.90 -2.26
CA TYR A 159 -27.28 2.67 -1.64
C TYR A 159 -27.95 1.78 -2.69
N LYS A 160 -27.58 0.51 -2.69
CA LYS A 160 -28.21 -0.53 -3.52
C LYS A 160 -28.84 -1.58 -2.61
N HIS A 161 -29.93 -2.18 -3.05
CA HIS A 161 -30.53 -3.31 -2.36
C HIS A 161 -29.70 -4.57 -2.63
N GLU A 162 -29.05 -5.09 -1.59
CA GLU A 162 -28.20 -6.28 -1.64
C GLU A 162 -28.41 -7.09 -0.35
N TYR A 163 -28.53 -8.41 -0.47
CA TYR A 163 -28.70 -9.34 0.67
C TYR A 163 -29.82 -8.92 1.64
N GLY A 164 -30.98 -8.53 1.11
CA GLY A 164 -32.13 -8.07 1.92
C GLY A 164 -31.95 -6.71 2.62
N SER A 165 -30.90 -5.96 2.31
CA SER A 165 -30.54 -4.71 3.03
C SER A 165 -30.16 -3.57 2.08
N LEU A 166 -30.02 -2.36 2.62
CA LEU A 166 -29.49 -1.22 1.87
C LEU A 166 -27.98 -1.11 2.10
N LEU A 167 -27.19 -1.33 1.05
CA LEU A 167 -25.75 -1.33 1.11
C LEU A 167 -25.16 -0.13 0.37
N ARG A 168 -24.29 0.63 1.04
CA ARG A 168 -23.39 1.62 0.41
C ARG A 168 -21.95 1.12 0.47
N ARG A 169 -21.34 0.89 -0.69
CA ARG A 169 -19.92 0.51 -0.80
C ARG A 169 -18.98 1.65 -0.36
N ILE A 170 -18.01 1.33 0.50
CA ILE A 170 -16.97 2.25 0.96
C ILE A 170 -15.61 1.92 0.33
N TYR A 171 -15.25 0.63 0.28
CA TYR A 171 -14.08 0.16 -0.45
C TYR A 171 -14.41 -1.07 -1.32
N PRO A 172 -13.75 -1.21 -2.50
CA PRO A 172 -12.92 -0.18 -3.16
C PRO A 172 -13.78 1.04 -3.58
N TRP A 173 -13.16 2.07 -4.15
CA TRP A 173 -13.84 3.24 -4.76
C TRP A 173 -12.95 3.88 -5.83
N ASP A 174 -13.46 4.85 -6.60
CA ASP A 174 -12.81 5.34 -7.83
C ASP A 174 -11.32 5.68 -7.70
N ILE A 175 -10.94 6.27 -6.56
CA ILE A 175 -9.57 6.73 -6.28
C ILE A 175 -8.70 5.59 -5.71
N ILE A 176 -9.31 4.59 -5.07
CA ILE A 176 -8.63 3.44 -4.45
C ILE A 176 -9.29 2.15 -4.94
N ARG A 177 -8.90 1.74 -6.15
CA ARG A 177 -9.42 0.54 -6.81
C ARG A 177 -8.80 -0.76 -6.29
N ASN A 178 -7.56 -0.70 -5.81
CA ASN A 178 -6.85 -1.85 -5.23
C ASN A 178 -6.78 -1.69 -3.71
N SER A 179 -7.94 -1.78 -3.05
CA SER A 179 -8.00 -1.84 -1.59
C SER A 179 -7.62 -3.25 -1.12
N PRO A 180 -6.88 -3.41 0.00
CA PRO A 180 -6.55 -4.73 0.52
C PRO A 180 -7.76 -5.46 1.16
N PHE A 181 -8.87 -4.77 1.32
CA PHE A 181 -10.14 -5.28 1.83
C PHE A 181 -11.30 -4.57 1.12
N GLY A 182 -12.47 -5.19 1.09
CA GLY A 182 -13.71 -4.52 0.75
C GLY A 182 -14.42 -4.03 2.01
N SER A 183 -15.27 -3.02 1.87
CA SER A 183 -16.14 -2.59 2.98
C SER A 183 -17.41 -1.89 2.50
N GLY A 184 -18.45 -1.94 3.34
CA GLY A 184 -19.73 -1.30 3.07
C GLY A 184 -20.42 -0.86 4.35
N ILE A 185 -21.17 0.23 4.27
CA ILE A 185 -22.16 0.59 5.30
C ILE A 185 -23.48 -0.05 4.91
N ILE A 186 -24.03 -0.88 5.78
CA ILE A 186 -25.32 -1.57 5.58
C ILE A 186 -26.35 -0.96 6.52
N VAL A 187 -27.58 -0.81 6.03
CA VAL A 187 -28.75 -0.38 6.79
C VAL A 187 -29.85 -1.43 6.68
N VAL A 188 -30.32 -1.88 7.84
CA VAL A 188 -31.43 -2.83 7.99
C VAL A 188 -32.62 -2.09 8.61
N PRO A 189 -33.75 -1.96 7.89
CA PRO A 189 -34.95 -1.32 8.42
C PRO A 189 -35.52 -2.04 9.67
N PRO A 190 -36.33 -1.36 10.50
CA PRO A 190 -36.97 -1.98 11.67
C PRO A 190 -37.77 -3.24 11.30
N GLY A 191 -37.52 -4.35 12.01
CA GLY A 191 -38.20 -5.63 11.79
C GLY A 191 -37.73 -6.42 10.57
N GLU A 192 -36.78 -5.90 9.79
CA GLU A 192 -36.17 -6.59 8.67
C GLU A 192 -34.87 -7.31 9.11
N ALA A 193 -34.38 -8.19 8.24
CA ALA A 193 -33.12 -8.88 8.43
C ALA A 193 -32.31 -8.94 7.13
N THR A 194 -30.99 -9.04 7.25
CA THR A 194 -30.17 -9.44 6.10
C THR A 194 -30.50 -10.88 5.71
N GLU A 195 -30.40 -11.21 4.43
CA GLU A 195 -30.54 -12.59 3.96
C GLU A 195 -29.43 -13.47 4.55
N PRO A 196 -29.73 -14.69 5.02
CA PRO A 196 -28.70 -15.64 5.41
C PRO A 196 -27.80 -15.99 4.22
N HIS A 197 -26.50 -15.73 4.35
CA HIS A 197 -25.52 -16.04 3.31
C HIS A 197 -24.17 -16.38 3.93
N ASN A 198 -23.24 -16.82 3.09
CA ASN A 198 -21.86 -17.11 3.44
C ASN A 198 -20.98 -16.91 2.20
N HIS A 199 -19.68 -16.81 2.44
CA HIS A 199 -18.67 -16.64 1.40
C HIS A 199 -17.28 -17.03 1.94
N ASP A 200 -16.30 -17.16 1.05
CA ASP A 200 -14.95 -17.63 1.37
C ASP A 200 -14.08 -16.55 2.04
N GLU A 201 -14.53 -15.29 2.03
CA GLU A 201 -13.88 -14.21 2.75
C GLU A 201 -14.07 -14.31 4.25
N GLU A 202 -13.04 -13.90 4.99
CA GLU A 202 -13.22 -13.45 6.37
C GLU A 202 -13.99 -12.14 6.35
N GLU A 203 -14.92 -11.96 7.29
CA GLU A 203 -15.69 -10.73 7.42
C GLU A 203 -15.88 -10.32 8.88
N THR A 204 -16.00 -9.01 9.10
CA THR A 204 -16.45 -8.48 10.38
C THR A 204 -17.56 -7.46 10.22
N PHE A 205 -18.55 -7.52 11.09
CA PHE A 205 -19.52 -6.46 11.30
C PHE A 205 -19.14 -5.64 12.52
N ILE A 206 -19.18 -4.31 12.37
CA ILE A 206 -19.05 -3.36 13.47
C ILE A 206 -20.37 -2.61 13.54
N ILE A 207 -21.13 -2.82 14.62
CA ILE A 207 -22.43 -2.16 14.79
C ILE A 207 -22.21 -0.67 15.08
N ILE A 208 -22.87 0.19 14.31
CA ILE A 208 -22.75 1.66 14.42
C ILE A 208 -23.96 2.24 15.15
N GLU A 209 -25.17 1.81 14.79
CA GLU A 209 -26.43 2.33 15.35
C GLU A 209 -27.48 1.22 15.41
N GLY A 210 -28.41 1.30 16.36
CA GLY A 210 -29.53 0.36 16.48
C GLY A 210 -29.23 -0.84 17.37
N GLU A 211 -30.13 -1.81 17.37
CA GLU A 211 -30.01 -3.06 18.12
C GLU A 211 -30.54 -4.22 17.27
N GLY A 212 -29.89 -5.37 17.36
CA GLY A 212 -30.23 -6.52 16.53
C GLY A 212 -30.03 -7.85 17.23
N ILE A 213 -30.43 -8.92 16.55
CA ILE A 213 -30.05 -10.29 16.84
C ILE A 213 -29.18 -10.77 15.69
N ILE A 214 -27.91 -11.06 15.98
CA ILE A 214 -27.05 -11.75 15.03
C ILE A 214 -27.35 -13.25 15.09
N ASN A 215 -27.33 -13.91 13.94
CA ASN A 215 -27.28 -15.36 13.83
C ASN A 215 -25.98 -15.75 13.12
N VAL A 216 -25.22 -16.69 13.69
CA VAL A 216 -24.04 -17.30 13.08
C VAL A 216 -24.15 -18.80 13.24
N ASP A 217 -24.26 -19.53 12.13
CA ASP A 217 -24.38 -20.99 12.08
C ASP A 217 -25.48 -21.56 13.02
N GLY A 218 -26.56 -20.80 13.21
CA GLY A 218 -27.69 -21.18 14.06
C GLY A 218 -27.62 -20.66 15.50
N GLU A 219 -26.47 -20.21 15.98
CA GLU A 219 -26.33 -19.56 17.29
C GLU A 219 -26.77 -18.09 17.20
N THR A 220 -27.49 -17.60 18.21
CA THR A 220 -28.02 -16.23 18.20
C THR A 220 -27.59 -15.45 19.43
N GLU A 221 -27.30 -14.17 19.24
CA GLU A 221 -27.00 -13.26 20.34
C GLU A 221 -27.48 -11.83 20.01
N LYS A 222 -27.75 -11.03 21.04
CA LYS A 222 -28.08 -9.61 20.85
C LYS A 222 -26.82 -8.80 20.60
N VAL A 223 -26.91 -7.84 19.69
CA VAL A 223 -25.83 -6.92 19.36
C VAL A 223 -26.29 -5.47 19.44
N TYR A 224 -25.35 -4.61 19.84
CA TYR A 224 -25.52 -3.20 20.15
C TYR A 224 -24.39 -2.38 19.53
N PRO A 225 -24.49 -1.04 19.48
CA PRO A 225 -23.42 -0.20 18.94
C PRO A 225 -22.08 -0.49 19.61
N GLU A 226 -21.02 -0.45 18.80
CA GLU A 226 -19.63 -0.78 19.14
C GLU A 226 -19.31 -2.28 19.28
N ASP A 227 -20.31 -3.17 19.23
CA ASP A 227 -20.05 -4.61 19.13
C ASP A 227 -19.36 -4.95 17.79
N VAL A 228 -18.40 -5.87 17.87
CA VAL A 228 -17.63 -6.38 16.73
C VAL A 228 -17.87 -7.87 16.61
N ILE A 229 -18.41 -8.30 15.47
CA ILE A 229 -18.70 -9.68 15.15
C ILE A 229 -17.74 -10.14 14.07
N TYR A 230 -17.11 -11.29 14.25
CA TYR A 230 -16.21 -11.90 13.27
C TYR A 230 -16.87 -13.15 12.68
N PHE A 231 -16.72 -13.34 11.38
CA PHE A 231 -17.20 -14.52 10.65
C PHE A 231 -16.02 -15.24 10.02
N GLU A 232 -15.89 -16.53 10.32
CA GLU A 232 -14.96 -17.40 9.60
C GLU A 232 -15.44 -17.64 8.16
N PRO A 233 -14.55 -17.98 7.23
CA PRO A 233 -14.95 -18.38 5.88
C PRO A 233 -16.04 -19.45 5.91
N PHE A 234 -17.07 -19.24 5.09
CA PHE A 234 -18.27 -20.07 4.95
C PHE A 234 -19.22 -20.16 6.16
N SER A 235 -19.00 -19.41 7.25
CA SER A 235 -20.01 -19.28 8.31
C SER A 235 -21.27 -18.60 7.77
N VAL A 236 -22.42 -19.27 7.93
CA VAL A 236 -23.71 -18.70 7.52
C VAL A 236 -24.13 -17.67 8.55
N HIS A 237 -24.36 -16.44 8.11
CA HIS A 237 -24.69 -15.35 9.02
C HIS A 237 -25.85 -14.48 8.52
N SER A 238 -26.60 -13.92 9.46
CA SER A 238 -27.65 -12.92 9.21
C SER A 238 -27.85 -12.02 10.42
N LEU A 239 -28.31 -10.79 10.19
CA LEU A 239 -28.56 -9.80 11.24
C LEU A 239 -29.99 -9.27 11.13
N HIS A 240 -30.78 -9.48 12.18
CA HIS A 240 -32.16 -9.01 12.29
C HIS A 240 -32.23 -7.76 13.17
N ASN A 241 -32.80 -6.68 12.66
CA ASN A 241 -33.13 -5.48 13.42
C ASN A 241 -34.37 -5.68 14.30
N ILE A 242 -34.17 -5.78 15.63
CA ILE A 242 -35.25 -5.92 16.61
C ILE A 242 -35.75 -4.58 17.18
N GLY A 243 -35.10 -3.48 16.79
CA GLY A 243 -35.39 -2.14 17.26
C GLY A 243 -36.53 -1.44 16.51
N LYS A 244 -36.83 -0.21 16.93
CA LYS A 244 -37.82 0.68 16.26
C LYS A 244 -37.19 1.67 15.28
N LYS A 245 -35.87 1.66 15.14
CA LYS A 245 -35.08 2.54 14.26
C LYS A 245 -34.20 1.67 13.37
N GLU A 246 -33.62 2.27 12.34
CA GLU A 246 -32.64 1.60 11.49
C GLU A 246 -31.49 1.02 12.32
N LEU A 247 -31.06 -0.19 11.94
CA LEU A 247 -29.84 -0.82 12.40
C LEU A 247 -28.79 -0.61 11.32
N LYS A 248 -27.67 0.02 11.69
CA LYS A 248 -26.57 0.33 10.78
C LYS A 248 -25.29 -0.34 11.26
N PHE A 249 -24.57 -0.97 10.35
CA PHE A 249 -23.26 -1.56 10.63
C PHE A 249 -22.28 -1.33 9.48
N LEU A 250 -20.99 -1.37 9.80
CA LEU A 250 -19.90 -1.42 8.82
C LEU A 250 -19.50 -2.89 8.65
N ALA A 251 -19.61 -3.40 7.43
CA ALA A 251 -19.01 -4.65 7.03
C ALA A 251 -17.62 -4.39 6.45
N VAL A 252 -16.64 -5.19 6.86
CA VAL A 252 -15.29 -5.24 6.26
C VAL A 252 -14.96 -6.70 5.98
N TRP A 253 -14.61 -7.02 4.74
CA TRP A 253 -14.23 -8.39 4.34
C TRP A 253 -12.89 -8.40 3.64
N TRP A 254 -12.14 -9.48 3.81
CA TRP A 254 -10.78 -9.64 3.28
C TRP A 254 -10.42 -11.10 3.04
N GLY A 255 -9.24 -11.32 2.46
CA GLY A 255 -8.66 -12.66 2.36
C GLY A 255 -9.19 -13.52 1.21
N ALA A 256 -10.05 -12.99 0.33
CA ALA A 256 -10.62 -13.73 -0.79
C ALA A 256 -9.56 -14.52 -1.58
N VAL A 257 -9.77 -15.84 -1.71
CA VAL A 257 -8.86 -16.74 -2.44
C VAL A 257 -9.47 -17.10 -3.80
N GLY A 258 -9.11 -16.37 -4.86
CA GLY A 258 -9.47 -16.79 -6.22
C GLY A 258 -9.61 -15.65 -7.24
N VAL A 259 -9.25 -15.95 -8.50
CA VAL A 259 -9.31 -15.00 -9.63
C VAL A 259 -10.75 -14.56 -9.93
N GLN A 260 -11.72 -15.46 -9.74
CA GLN A 260 -13.12 -15.19 -10.02
C GLN A 260 -13.76 -14.27 -8.97
N GLN A 261 -13.44 -14.45 -7.70
CA GLN A 261 -13.91 -13.60 -6.60
C GLN A 261 -13.29 -12.20 -6.69
N TYR A 262 -11.97 -12.10 -6.88
CA TYR A 262 -11.30 -10.83 -7.18
C TYR A 262 -11.96 -10.11 -8.36
N GLN A 263 -12.38 -10.84 -9.39
CA GLN A 263 -13.08 -10.25 -10.52
C GLN A 263 -14.49 -9.78 -10.16
N LEU A 264 -15.28 -10.49 -9.35
CA LEU A 264 -16.61 -10.05 -8.93
C LEU A 264 -16.57 -8.73 -8.14
N GLU A 265 -15.62 -8.62 -7.20
CA GLU A 265 -15.40 -7.40 -6.42
C GLU A 265 -15.02 -6.18 -7.28
N ASN A 266 -14.42 -6.43 -8.45
CA ASN A 266 -13.87 -5.41 -9.34
C ASN A 266 -14.65 -5.24 -10.67
N ARG A 267 -15.57 -6.15 -11.04
CA ARG A 267 -16.33 -6.13 -12.31
C ARG A 267 -17.57 -5.25 -12.24
N ASN A 268 -18.29 -5.23 -11.12
CA ASN A 268 -19.55 -4.47 -10.97
C ASN A 268 -19.36 -2.95 -10.76
N TRP A 269 -18.15 -2.44 -11.02
CA TRP A 269 -17.81 -1.01 -11.00
C TRP A 269 -18.08 -0.29 -12.33
N ARG A 270 -18.50 -1.05 -13.35
CA ARG A 270 -18.85 -0.51 -14.66
C ARG A 270 -20.31 -0.82 -14.95
N ASP A 271 -21.19 -0.16 -14.22
CA ASP A 271 -22.53 0.22 -14.68
C ASP A 271 -22.83 1.63 -14.14
#